data_AF-A0A9E1JLM1-F1
#
_entry.id   AF-A0A9E1JLM1-F1
#
_cell.length_a   1.000
_cell.length_b   1.000
_cell.length_c   1.000
_cell.angle_alpha   90.00
_cell.angle_beta   90.00
_cell.angle_gamma   90.00
#
_symmetry.space_group_name_H-M   'P 1'
#
loop_
_entity.id
_entity.type
_entity.pdbx_description
1 polymer ?
#
loop_
_entity_poly.entity_id
_entity_poly.type
_entity_poly.pdbx_seq_one_letter_code
_entity_poly.pdbx_strand_id
1 'polypeptide(L)'
;MATMQIKSIDDQLYNALKIKAKADNRSLSQQVVMILKEYLSKPDPRLQHQTDEFLKLAGSWKNDESAEKIPDLTIINWTNSDV
;
A
#
# COMPACT_ATOMS: atom_id res chain seq x y z
N MET A 1 -8.58 -29.18 -1.23
CA MET A 1 -7.76 -28.61 -2.33
C MET A 1 -8.73 -27.92 -3.28
N ALA A 2 -8.66 -26.60 -3.44
CA ALA A 2 -9.61 -25.87 -4.28
C ALA A 2 -9.17 -25.96 -5.75
N THR A 3 -10.10 -26.25 -6.65
CA THR A 3 -9.88 -26.25 -8.10
C THR A 3 -10.59 -25.05 -8.70
N MET A 4 -9.86 -24.22 -9.46
CA MET A 4 -10.42 -23.08 -10.18
C MET A 4 -10.52 -23.45 -11.66
N GLN A 5 -11.74 -23.50 -12.19
CA GLN A 5 -11.99 -23.63 -13.63
C GLN A 5 -12.29 -22.26 -14.22
N ILE A 6 -11.51 -21.85 -15.21
CA ILE A 6 -11.72 -20.62 -15.97
C ILE A 6 -12.43 -21.01 -17.26
N LYS A 7 -13.59 -20.42 -17.52
CA LYS A 7 -14.38 -20.66 -18.74
C LYS A 7 -14.27 -19.46 -19.68
N SER A 8 -14.42 -19.71 -20.97
CA SER A 8 -14.46 -18.69 -22.02
C SER A 8 -13.23 -17.77 -22.03
N ILE A 9 -12.04 -18.34 -21.88
CA ILE A 9 -10.80 -17.58 -22.04
C ILE A 9 -10.58 -17.33 -23.54
N ASP A 10 -10.21 -16.10 -23.88
CA ASP A 10 -9.85 -15.76 -25.25
C ASP A 10 -8.54 -16.47 -25.66
N ASP A 11 -8.46 -16.92 -26.91
CA ASP A 11 -7.30 -17.66 -27.42
C ASP A 11 -6.01 -16.84 -27.42
N GLN A 12 -6.11 -15.52 -27.63
CA GLN A 12 -4.93 -14.65 -27.56
C GLN A 12 -4.41 -14.57 -26.12
N LEU A 13 -5.33 -14.43 -25.15
CA LEU A 13 -4.97 -14.42 -23.73
C LEU A 13 -4.36 -15.75 -23.30
N TYR A 14 -4.94 -16.87 -23.73
CA TYR A 14 -4.38 -18.20 -23.45
C TYR A 14 -2.96 -18.36 -23.99
N ASN A 15 -2.73 -17.93 -25.23
CA ASN A 15 -1.41 -17.98 -25.86
C ASN A 15 -0.40 -17.06 -25.16
N ALA A 16 -0.80 -15.84 -24.79
CA ALA A 16 0.06 -14.92 -24.05
C ALA A 16 0.48 -15.52 -22.69
N LEU A 17 -0.46 -16.13 -21.96
CA LEU A 17 -0.17 -16.82 -20.70
C LEU A 17 0.79 -18.00 -20.91
N LYS A 18 0.61 -18.77 -21.99
CA LYS A 18 1.47 -19.91 -22.33
C LYS A 18 2.90 -19.49 -22.68
N ILE A 19 3.06 -18.40 -23.42
CA ILE A 19 4.38 -17.82 -23.73
C ILE A 19 5.08 -17.39 -22.45
N LYS A 20 4.37 -16.64 -21.58
CA LYS A 20 4.92 -16.19 -20.30
C LYS A 20 5.29 -17.36 -19.39
N ALA A 21 4.43 -18.37 -19.28
CA ALA A 21 4.69 -19.56 -18.47
C ALA A 21 5.94 -20.32 -18.96
N LYS A 22 6.13 -20.44 -20.28
CA LYS A 22 7.34 -21.04 -20.86
C LYS A 22 8.60 -20.23 -20.54
N ALA A 23 8.54 -18.91 -20.66
CA ALA A 23 9.67 -18.03 -20.33
C ALA A 23 10.09 -18.17 -18.86
N ASP A 24 9.10 -18.31 -17.96
CA ASP A 24 9.33 -18.44 -16.52
C ASP A 24 9.62 -19.90 -16.10
N ASN A 25 9.71 -20.85 -17.03
CA ASN A 25 9.86 -22.30 -16.79
C ASN A 25 8.81 -22.87 -15.79
N ARG A 26 7.56 -22.41 -15.89
CA ARG A 26 6.46 -22.77 -14.99
C ARG A 26 5.31 -23.40 -15.76
N SER A 27 4.49 -24.18 -15.05
CA SER A 27 3.21 -24.64 -15.62
C SER A 27 2.24 -23.48 -15.76
N LEU A 28 1.30 -23.59 -16.72
CA LEU A 28 0.29 -22.56 -16.97
C LEU A 28 -0.53 -22.25 -15.71
N SER A 29 -0.99 -23.29 -14.99
CA SER A 29 -1.76 -23.14 -13.76
C SER A 29 -0.97 -22.40 -12.66
N GLN A 30 0.32 -22.72 -12.51
CA GLN A 30 1.19 -22.02 -11.58
C GLN A 30 1.42 -20.57 -11.99
N GLN A 31 1.54 -20.28 -13.29
CA GLN A 31 1.71 -18.92 -13.78
C GLN A 31 0.49 -18.06 -13.46
N VAL A 32 -0.72 -18.59 -13.67
CA VAL A 32 -1.97 -17.88 -13.33
C VAL A 32 -2.03 -17.59 -11.83
N VAL A 33 -1.73 -18.58 -10.99
CA VAL A 33 -1.68 -18.39 -9.53
C VAL A 33 -0.63 -17.35 -9.13
N MET A 34 0.53 -17.35 -9.77
CA MET A 34 1.59 -16.38 -9.51
C MET A 34 1.12 -14.95 -9.83
N ILE A 35 0.51 -14.76 -11.00
CA ILE A 35 -0.02 -13.45 -11.42
C ILE A 35 -1.07 -12.96 -10.41
N LEU A 36 -1.99 -13.84 -10.00
CA LEU A 36 -3.00 -13.49 -8.99
C LEU A 36 -2.38 -13.15 -7.64
N LYS A 37 -1.39 -13.93 -7.18
CA LYS A 37 -0.65 -13.64 -5.95
C LYS A 37 0.04 -12.28 -6.03
N GLU A 38 0.73 -12.01 -7.14
CA GLU A 38 1.45 -10.76 -7.32
C GLU A 38 0.49 -9.58 -7.33
N TYR A 39 -0.63 -9.71 -8.05
CA TYR A 39 -1.68 -8.69 -8.10
C TYR A 39 -2.27 -8.40 -6.72
N LEU A 40 -2.59 -9.44 -5.94
CA LEU A 40 -3.15 -9.31 -4.59
C LEU A 40 -2.11 -8.88 -3.54
N SER A 41 -0.82 -9.09 -3.81
CA SER A 41 0.26 -8.67 -2.91
C SER A 41 0.62 -7.19 -3.04
N LYS A 42 0.19 -6.53 -4.13
CA LYS A 42 0.44 -5.11 -4.31
C LYS A 42 -0.47 -4.33 -3.34
N PRO A 43 0.08 -3.43 -2.51
CA PRO A 43 -0.75 -2.56 -1.69
C PRO A 43 -1.69 -1.76 -2.59
N ASP A 44 -2.93 -1.54 -2.14
CA ASP A 44 -3.91 -0.79 -2.92
C ASP A 44 -3.27 0.54 -3.37
N PRO A 45 -3.20 0.84 -4.67
CA PRO A 45 -2.62 2.09 -5.15
C PRO A 45 -3.29 3.32 -4.51
N ARG A 46 -4.55 3.20 -4.04
CA ARG A 46 -5.22 4.25 -3.26
C ARG A 46 -4.57 4.47 -1.88
N LEU A 47 -4.11 3.41 -1.22
CA LEU A 47 -3.37 3.49 0.05
C LEU A 47 -1.98 4.08 -0.15
N GLN A 48 -1.31 3.78 -1.27
CA GLN A 48 -0.05 4.45 -1.63
C GLN A 48 -0.24 5.95 -1.81
N HIS A 49 -1.27 6.36 -2.56
CA HIS A 49 -1.59 7.78 -2.70
C HIS A 49 -1.93 8.45 -1.36
N GLN A 50 -2.71 7.81 -0.47
CA GLN A 50 -3.00 8.37 0.85
C GLN A 50 -1.75 8.49 1.73
N THR A 51 -0.84 7.51 1.65
CA THR A 51 0.42 7.52 2.40
C THR A 51 1.33 8.63 1.88
N ASP A 52 1.46 8.78 0.56
CA ASP A 52 2.24 9.85 -0.05
C ASP A 52 1.66 11.24 0.24
N GLU A 53 0.33 11.40 0.18
CA GLU A 53 -0.35 12.64 0.57
C GLU A 53 -0.18 12.94 2.07
N PHE A 54 -0.24 11.92 2.94
CA PHE A 54 0.03 12.08 4.37
C PHE A 54 1.49 12.48 4.65
N LEU A 55 2.45 11.91 3.93
CA LEU A 55 3.87 12.30 4.00
C LEU A 55 4.11 13.73 3.51
N LYS A 56 3.40 14.18 2.46
CA LYS A 56 3.44 15.59 2.01
C LYS A 56 2.89 16.54 3.07
N LEU A 57 1.81 16.17 3.76
CA LEU A 57 1.25 16.94 4.88
C LEU A 57 2.20 16.95 6.08
N ALA A 58 2.86 15.84 6.41
CA ALA A 58 3.84 15.78 7.49
C ALA A 58 5.08 16.66 7.22
N GLY A 59 5.44 16.86 5.96
CA GLY A 59 6.49 17.78 5.53
C GLY A 59 6.16 19.27 5.72
N SER A 60 4.88 19.64 5.90
CA SER A 60 4.46 21.03 6.13
C SER A 60 4.71 21.53 7.55
N TRP A 61 5.13 20.63 8.45
CA TRP A 61 5.44 20.94 9.85
C TRP A 61 6.92 21.19 10.12
N LYS A 62 7.76 21.19 9.08
CA LYS A 62 9.15 21.59 9.18
C LYS A 62 9.24 23.11 9.29
N ASN A 63 8.83 23.63 10.44
CA ASN A 63 9.00 25.03 10.79
C ASN A 63 10.50 25.25 11.03
N ASP A 64 11.10 26.21 10.32
CA ASP A 64 12.49 26.66 10.51
C ASP A 64 12.62 27.57 11.75
N GLU A 65 11.80 27.32 12.77
CA GLU A 65 11.92 27.98 14.06
C GLU A 65 12.71 27.06 14.97
N SER A 66 13.91 27.52 15.33
CA SER A 66 14.80 26.86 16.28
C SER A 66 14.04 26.47 17.55
N ALA A 67 14.36 25.29 18.10
CA ALA A 67 13.76 24.75 19.32
C ALA A 67 13.87 25.68 20.56
N GLU A 68 14.61 26.79 20.46
CA GLU A 68 14.66 27.88 21.45
C GLU A 68 13.35 28.65 21.61
N LYS A 69 12.42 28.55 20.66
CA LYS A 69 11.13 29.25 20.67
C LYS A 69 9.94 28.40 21.10
N ILE A 70 10.16 27.16 21.52
CA ILE A 70 9.09 26.37 22.14
C ILE A 70 8.84 27.01 23.50
N PRO A 71 7.68 27.64 23.76
CA PRO A 71 7.38 28.12 25.10
C PRO A 71 7.45 26.91 26.03
N ASP A 72 8.35 27.00 27.01
CA ASP A 72 8.45 26.05 28.11
C ASP A 72 7.02 25.78 28.60
N LEU A 73 6.57 24.53 28.47
CA LEU A 73 5.27 24.09 28.97
C LEU A 73 5.38 24.07 30.50
N THR A 74 5.47 25.26 31.08
CA THR A 74 5.36 25.50 32.51
C THR A 74 3.93 25.15 32.86
N ILE A 75 3.80 23.91 33.35
CA ILE A 75 2.78 23.37 34.25
C ILE A 75 1.63 24.36 34.44
N ILE A 76 0.57 24.15 33.66
CA ILE A 76 -0.70 24.82 33.86
C ILE A 76 -1.20 24.39 35.24
N ASN A 77 -0.97 25.21 36.26
CA ASN A 77 -1.55 25.01 37.58
C ASN A 77 -3.05 25.21 37.46
N TRP A 78 -3.78 24.10 37.34
CA TRP A 78 -5.21 24.06 37.58
C TRP A 78 -5.45 24.28 39.08
N THR A 79 -5.45 25.53 39.54
CA THR A 79 -6.06 25.88 40.82
C THR A 79 -7.57 25.89 40.61
N ASN A 80 -8.20 24.80 41.07
CA ASN A 80 -9.65 24.71 41.19
C ASN A 80 -10.10 25.72 42.27
N SER A 81 -10.44 26.94 41.85
CA SER A 81 -11.35 27.80 42.59
C SER A 81 -12.73 27.49 42.05
N ASP A 82 -13.52 26.77 42.83
CA ASP A 82 -14.82 27.27 43.32
C ASP A 82 -15.56 26.17 44.09
N VAL A 83 -16.11 26.61 45.24
CA VAL A 83 -16.91 25.94 46.29
C VAL A 83 -16.11 25.38 47.47
#